data_AF-X1B687-F1
#
_entry.id   AF-X1B687-F1
#
_cell.length_a   1.000
_cell.length_b   1.000
_cell.length_c   1.000
_cell.angle_alpha   90.00
_cell.angle_beta   90.00
_cell.angle_gamma   90.00
#
_symmetry.space_group_name_H-M   'P 1'
#
loop_
_entity.id
_entity.type
_entity.pdbx_description
1 polymer ?
#
loop_
_entity_poly.entity_id
_entity_poly.type
_entity_poly.pdbx_seq_one_letter_code
_entity_poly.pdbx_strand_id
1 'polypeptide(L)' 'GSYNLIVNGQKNLGFVLRTRDNVKPLFVSPGHLVDFNDCLKYVLLSTVKYRIPEPIRFVHKMAGEKARQYV' A
#
# COMPACT_ATOMS: atom_id res chain seq x y z
N GLY A 1 8.40 -8.07 3.67
CA GLY A 1 9.12 -7.37 2.59
C GLY A 1 10.11 -6.40 3.19
N SER A 2 11.17 -6.04 2.46
CA SER A 2 12.12 -5.01 2.89
C SER A 2 11.51 -3.62 2.78
N TYR A 3 11.95 -2.68 3.61
CA TYR A 3 11.47 -1.30 3.58
C TYR A 3 12.56 -0.30 4.01
N ASN A 4 12.36 0.96 3.65
CA ASN A 4 13.09 2.11 4.21
C ASN A 4 12.09 3.13 4.77
N LEU A 5 12.49 3.91 5.77
CA LEU A 5 11.66 4.97 6.33
C LEU A 5 11.64 6.20 5.42
N ILE A 6 10.48 6.85 5.33
CA ILE A 6 10.33 8.19 4.79
C ILE A 6 10.42 9.15 5.97
N VAL A 7 11.39 10.05 5.96
CA VAL A 7 11.66 10.97 7.07
C VAL A 7 11.59 12.42 6.60
N ASN A 8 11.09 13.29 7.47
CA ASN A 8 11.17 14.74 7.30
C ASN A 8 11.67 15.36 8.61
N GLY A 9 12.94 15.80 8.60
CA GLY A 9 13.65 16.15 9.83
C GLY A 9 13.72 14.95 10.78
N GLN A 10 13.17 15.11 11.99
CA GLN A 10 13.10 14.05 13.01
C GLN A 10 11.80 13.24 12.95
N LYS A 11 10.86 13.60 12.06
CA LYS A 11 9.54 12.96 11.98
C LYS A 11 9.54 11.84 10.94
N ASN A 12 9.14 10.64 11.36
CA ASN A 12 8.80 9.56 10.45
C ASN A 12 7.44 9.84 9.80
N LEU A 13 7.37 9.71 8.48
CA LEU A 13 6.15 9.94 7.68
C LEU A 13 5.54 8.64 7.15
N GLY A 14 6.36 7.62 6.90
CA GLY A 14 5.91 6.35 6.37
C GLY A 14 7.05 5.44 5.96
N PHE A 15 6.76 4.55 5.02
CA PHE A 15 7.67 3.55 4.50
C PHE A 15 7.67 3.52 2.98
N VAL A 16 8.86 3.37 2.40
CA VAL A 16 9.04 2.83 1.05
C VAL A 16 9.11 1.31 1.19
N LEU A 17 8.00 0.62 0.99
CA LEU A 17 7.83 -0.81 1.25
C LEU A 17 7.91 -1.62 -0.05
N ARG A 18 8.81 -2.60 -0.09
CA ARG A 18 8.82 -3.62 -1.15
C ARG A 18 7.87 -4.76 -0.78
N THR A 19 6.75 -4.83 -1.49
CA THR A 19 5.76 -5.92 -1.36
C THR A 19 6.02 -7.09 -2.29
N ARG A 20 6.78 -6.87 -3.38
CA ARG A 20 7.16 -7.90 -4.34
C ARG A 20 8.54 -7.60 -4.92
N ASP A 21 9.27 -8.66 -5.26
CA ASP A 21 10.62 -8.54 -5.80
C ASP A 21 10.62 -7.99 -7.23
N ASN A 22 11.68 -7.26 -7.56
CA ASN A 22 11.94 -6.69 -8.89
C ASN A 22 10.83 -5.79 -9.46
N VAL A 23 9.92 -5.29 -8.62
CA VAL A 23 8.93 -4.28 -8.99
C VAL A 23 9.13 -3.00 -8.18
N LYS A 24 8.51 -1.89 -8.63
CA LYS A 24 8.52 -0.62 -7.90
C LYS A 24 7.94 -0.82 -6.47
N PRO A 25 8.50 -0.19 -5.44
CA PRO A 25 7.96 -0.28 -4.08
C PRO A 25 6.64 0.49 -3.94
N LEU A 26 5.92 0.26 -2.83
CA LEU A 26 4.79 1.07 -2.38
C LEU A 26 5.27 2.15 -1.42
N PHE A 27 4.56 3.28 -1.40
CA PHE A 27 4.67 4.28 -0.35
C PHE A 27 3.50 4.06 0.61
N VAL A 28 3.79 3.79 1.87
CA VAL A 28 2.80 3.44 2.89
C VAL A 28 2.96 4.39 4.06
N SER A 29 1.89 5.02 4.50
CA SER A 29 1.87 5.88 5.69
C SER A 29 0.69 5.53 6.58
N PRO A 30 0.80 5.72 7.90
CA PRO A 30 -0.33 5.60 8.79
C PRO A 30 -1.44 6.61 8.48
N GLY A 31 -2.67 6.14 8.64
CA GLY A 31 -3.89 6.94 8.59
C GLY A 31 -4.34 7.33 9.99
N HIS A 32 -5.65 7.29 10.22
CA HIS A 32 -6.23 7.53 11.54
C HIS A 32 -6.30 6.23 12.36
N LEU A 33 -5.95 6.31 13.66
CA LEU A 33 -6.02 5.19 14.64
C LEU A 33 -5.19 3.95 14.26
N VAL A 34 -4.06 4.15 13.61
CA VAL A 34 -3.14 3.06 13.19
C VAL A 34 -1.70 3.53 13.39
N ASP A 35 -0.88 2.67 13.98
CA ASP A 35 0.54 2.94 14.17
C ASP A 35 1.38 2.49 12.96
N PHE A 36 2.65 2.91 12.94
CA PHE A 36 3.60 2.56 11.88
C PHE A 36 3.76 1.05 11.69
N ASN A 37 3.87 0.29 12.78
CA ASN A 37 4.03 -1.16 12.72
C ASN A 37 2.78 -1.86 12.20
N ASP A 38 1.60 -1.35 12.56
CA ASP A 38 0.32 -1.87 12.08
C ASP A 38 0.17 -1.69 10.58
N CYS A 39 0.59 -0.53 10.04
CA CYS A 39 0.59 -0.31 8.59
C CYS A 39 1.41 -1.35 7.84
N LEU A 40 2.65 -1.62 8.27
CA LEU A 40 3.49 -2.63 7.65
C LEU A 40 2.82 -4.01 7.69
N LYS A 41 2.30 -4.39 8.87
CA LYS A 41 1.62 -5.66 9.08
C LYS A 41 0.42 -5.80 8.15
N TYR A 42 -0.50 -4.84 8.14
CA TYR A 42 -1.72 -4.93 7.34
C TYR A 42 -1.44 -4.88 5.84
N VAL A 43 -0.52 -4.03 5.38
CA VAL A 43 -0.16 -3.98 3.96
C VAL A 43 0.49 -5.28 3.51
N LEU A 44 1.41 -5.86 4.28
CA LEU A 44 2.03 -7.14 3.91
C LEU A 44 1.04 -8.31 3.94
N LEU A 45 0.17 -8.39 4.95
CA LEU A 45 -0.87 -9.44 5.03
C LEU A 45 -1.87 -9.36 3.87
N SER A 46 -2.21 -8.15 3.44
CA SER A 46 -3.13 -7.92 2.32
C SER A 46 -2.46 -7.97 0.94
N THR A 47 -1.14 -8.20 0.87
CA THR A 47 -0.40 -8.23 -0.40
C THR A 47 0.21 -9.61 -0.66
N VAL A 48 -0.56 -10.48 -1.32
CA VAL A 48 -0.19 -11.90 -1.51
C VAL A 48 0.47 -12.18 -2.86
N LYS A 49 -0.17 -11.78 -3.96
CA LYS A 49 0.24 -12.13 -5.34
C LYS A 49 0.72 -10.95 -6.18
N TYR A 50 0.18 -9.76 -5.91
CA TYR A 50 0.40 -8.56 -6.72
C TYR A 50 1.21 -7.54 -5.94
N ARG A 51 1.70 -6.49 -6.63
CA ARG A 51 2.35 -5.36 -5.98
C ARG A 51 1.38 -4.57 -5.09
N ILE A 52 0.15 -4.36 -5.56
CA ILE A 52 -0.90 -3.58 -4.89
C ILE A 52 -1.68 -4.49 -3.91
N PRO A 53 -2.01 -4.02 -2.70
CA PRO A 53 -2.83 -4.76 -1.75
C PRO A 53 -4.17 -5.21 -2.36
N GLU A 54 -4.63 -6.39 -1.97
CA GLU A 54 -5.85 -7.01 -2.46
C GLU A 54 -7.08 -6.08 -2.37
N PRO A 55 -7.35 -5.40 -1.23
CA PRO A 55 -8.51 -4.52 -1.12
C PRO A 55 -8.49 -3.36 -2.12
N ILE A 56 -7.33 -2.72 -2.31
CA ILE A 56 -7.17 -1.60 -3.25
C ILE A 56 -7.30 -2.08 -4.69
N ARG A 57 -6.74 -3.26 -5.00
CA ARG A 57 -6.83 -3.87 -6.33
C ARG A 57 -8.28 -4.23 -6.67
N PHE A 58 -9.04 -4.73 -5.71
CA PHE A 58 -10.47 -5.04 -5.87
C PHE A 58 -11.28 -3.78 -6.18
N VAL A 59 -11.11 -2.71 -5.39
CA VAL A 59 -11.78 -1.42 -5.62
C VAL A 59 -11.42 -0.84 -6.98
N HIS A 60 -10.15 -0.87 -7.38
CA HIS A 60 -9.71 -0.38 -8.69
C HIS A 60 -10.42 -1.10 -9.85
N LYS A 61 -10.55 -2.43 -9.76
CA LYS A 61 -11.26 -3.23 -10.76
C LYS A 61 -12.74 -2.83 -10.84
N MET A 62 -13.43 -2.78 -9.70
CA MET A 62 -14.85 -2.41 -9.65
C MET A 62 -15.10 -1.00 -10.16
N ALA A 63 -14.27 -0.03 -9.77
CA ALA A 63 -14.39 1.36 -10.23
C ALA A 63 -14.23 1.45 -11.76
N GLY A 64 -13.27 0.71 -12.33
CA GLY A 64 -13.09 0.63 -13.77
C GLY A 64 -14.25 -0.04 -14.50
N GLU A 65 -14.83 -1.11 -13.93
CA GLU A 65 -16.04 -1.76 -14.47
C GLU A 65 -17.23 -0.81 -14.49
N LYS A 66 -17.49 -0.13 -13.38
CA LYS A 66 -18.57 0.83 -13.25
C LYS A 66 -18.42 2.01 -14.21
N ALA A 67 -17.20 2.54 -14.37
CA ALA A 67 -16.93 3.62 -15.33
C ALA A 67 -17.28 3.23 -16.77
N ARG A 68 -17.00 1.98 -17.18
CA ARG A 68 -17.34 1.46 -18.52
C ARG A 68 -18.84 1.26 -18.75
N GLN A 69 -19.64 1.08 -17.70
CA GLN A 69 -21.09 0.93 -17.83
C GLN A 69 -21.82 2.23 -18.19
N TYR A 70 -21.18 3.38 -17.94
CA TYR A 70 -21.73 4.70 -18.27
C TYR A 70 -21.20 5.26 -19.61
N VAL A 71 -20.39 4.48 -20.33
CA VAL A 71 -19.95 4.76 -21.71
C VAL A 71 -20.82 3.95 -22.65
#